data_AF-X1NUR7-F1
#
_entry.id   AF-X1NUR7-F1
#
_cell.length_a   1.000
_cell.length_b   1.000
_cell.length_c   1.000
_cell.angle_alpha   90.00
_cell.angle_beta   90.00
_cell.angle_gamma   90.00
#
_symmetry.space_group_name_H-M   'P 1'
#
loop_
_entity.id
_entity.type
_entity.pdbx_description
1 polymer ?
#
loop_
_entity_poly.entity_id
_entity_poly.type
_entity_poly.pdbx_seq_one_letter_code
_entity_poly.pdbx_strand_id
1 'polypeptide(L)'
;GRFDPDSSSLPSLDSTGKEFVLKVPYSPDPIKITSSQDVHIYIEAYPKMENGKPTSSGGMINFHIEPISTTTKTETQISITGLEIFWPEGDPIPLYLYQEGYLKAEVKVNSEGKYSFNQDISEPHHLWISTEKSTLYIGIGVPSPYYDYDPETRTYTFKVDNYTGTIVVVADHIIIDGNGCIFKGPNGIGFYLYNKDYVTIKNCTLTNYNIAICLGHFSNYNLIKENTIHGNYEGIYLYYESSLNRIIGNEVSSNQYGIYIYHSCLYNRI
;
A
#
# COMPACT_ATOMS: atom_id res chain seq x y z
N GLY A 1 1.03 -44.81 -4.56
CA GLY A 1 2.09 -44.04 -5.24
C GLY A 1 2.89 -43.34 -4.17
N ARG A 2 4.22 -43.44 -4.20
CA ARG A 2 5.11 -42.73 -3.28
C ARG A 2 4.95 -41.23 -3.50
N PHE A 3 4.72 -40.49 -2.42
CA PHE A 3 4.89 -39.04 -2.40
C PHE A 3 6.35 -38.77 -2.72
N ASP A 4 6.60 -38.05 -3.80
CA ASP A 4 7.91 -37.50 -4.13
C ASP A 4 7.96 -36.08 -3.53
N PRO A 5 8.74 -35.85 -2.46
CA PRO A 5 8.85 -34.54 -1.83
C PRO A 5 9.69 -33.55 -2.67
N ASP A 6 10.31 -34.00 -3.76
CA ASP A 6 11.18 -33.20 -4.64
C ASP A 6 10.54 -32.85 -6.00
N SER A 7 9.23 -33.09 -6.21
CA SER A 7 8.55 -32.54 -7.38
C SER A 7 8.40 -31.03 -7.24
N SER A 8 9.33 -30.31 -7.86
CA SER A 8 9.43 -28.85 -8.00
C SER A 8 8.26 -28.15 -8.70
N SER A 9 7.11 -28.81 -8.88
CA SER A 9 5.87 -28.14 -9.22
C SER A 9 5.19 -27.67 -7.94
N LEU A 10 5.35 -26.39 -7.61
CA LEU A 10 4.44 -25.70 -6.70
C LEU A 10 2.99 -26.12 -7.06
N PRO A 11 2.11 -26.52 -6.12
CA PRO A 11 0.69 -26.65 -6.39
C PRO A 11 0.19 -25.40 -7.13
N SER A 12 -0.06 -25.56 -8.41
CA SER A 12 -0.68 -24.55 -9.26
C SER A 12 -2.18 -24.79 -9.23
N LEU A 13 -2.91 -23.78 -8.78
CA LEU A 13 -4.34 -23.69 -9.05
C LEU A 13 -4.46 -22.86 -10.32
N ASP A 14 -5.04 -23.43 -11.36
CA ASP A 14 -5.36 -22.81 -12.64
C ASP A 14 -6.67 -23.48 -13.10
N SER A 15 -7.78 -22.77 -12.95
CA SER A 15 -9.10 -23.35 -13.21
C SER A 15 -10.16 -22.30 -13.45
N THR A 16 -11.27 -22.73 -14.05
CA THR A 16 -12.47 -21.92 -14.25
C THR A 16 -13.61 -22.45 -13.38
N GLY A 17 -14.38 -21.55 -12.79
CA GLY A 17 -15.59 -21.88 -12.04
C GLY A 17 -15.94 -20.82 -11.00
N LYS A 18 -16.56 -21.28 -9.89
CA LYS A 18 -16.96 -20.42 -8.76
C LYS A 18 -16.29 -20.76 -7.44
N GLU A 19 -15.59 -21.88 -7.39
CA GLU A 19 -14.95 -22.37 -6.18
C GLU A 19 -13.55 -22.86 -6.51
N PHE A 20 -12.58 -22.33 -5.77
CA PHE A 20 -11.17 -22.52 -6.01
C PHE A 20 -10.50 -22.89 -4.70
N VAL A 21 -9.87 -24.06 -4.64
CA VAL A 21 -9.29 -24.59 -3.40
C VAL A 21 -7.79 -24.77 -3.58
N LEU A 22 -7.02 -23.89 -2.95
CA LEU A 22 -5.57 -23.98 -2.92
C LEU A 22 -5.12 -24.77 -1.68
N LYS A 23 -4.50 -25.93 -1.92
CA LYS A 23 -3.81 -26.69 -0.88
C LYS A 23 -2.39 -26.17 -0.72
N VAL A 24 -2.13 -25.46 0.37
CA VAL A 24 -0.78 -24.97 0.71
C VAL A 24 0.02 -26.11 1.33
N PRO A 25 1.20 -26.50 0.78
CA PRO A 25 2.06 -27.53 1.37
C PRO A 25 2.41 -27.20 2.82
N TYR A 26 2.36 -28.22 3.68
CA TYR A 26 2.61 -28.10 5.12
C TYR A 26 1.64 -27.19 5.91
N SER A 27 0.55 -26.70 5.29
CA SER A 27 -0.57 -26.05 6.00
C SER A 27 -1.65 -27.09 6.36
N PRO A 28 -2.26 -27.02 7.55
CA PRO A 28 -3.37 -27.89 7.92
C PRO A 28 -4.66 -27.57 7.13
N ASP A 29 -4.89 -26.30 6.83
CA ASP A 29 -6.10 -25.81 6.18
C ASP A 29 -5.81 -25.22 4.79
N PRO A 30 -6.68 -25.45 3.78
CA PRO A 30 -6.54 -24.85 2.47
C PRO A 30 -7.07 -23.41 2.46
N ILE A 31 -6.52 -22.59 1.56
CA ILE A 31 -7.17 -21.33 1.19
C ILE A 31 -8.29 -21.66 0.21
N LYS A 32 -9.47 -21.09 0.44
CA LYS A 32 -10.59 -21.19 -0.50
C LYS A 32 -10.97 -19.82 -0.99
N ILE A 33 -11.08 -19.68 -2.30
CA ILE A 33 -11.60 -18.49 -2.97
C ILE A 33 -12.92 -18.90 -3.62
N THR A 34 -13.99 -18.14 -3.39
CA THR A 34 -15.27 -18.33 -4.09
C THR A 34 -15.73 -17.04 -4.74
N SER A 35 -16.45 -17.18 -5.85
CA SER A 35 -16.95 -16.07 -6.66
C SER A 35 -18.45 -16.22 -6.97
N SER A 36 -19.15 -15.08 -7.04
CA SER A 36 -20.57 -15.08 -7.40
C SER A 36 -20.84 -15.35 -8.89
N GLN A 37 -19.88 -15.04 -9.75
CA GLN A 37 -19.87 -15.31 -11.19
C GLN A 37 -18.77 -16.33 -11.52
N ASP A 38 -18.94 -17.06 -12.62
CA ASP A 38 -17.86 -17.90 -13.13
C ASP A 38 -16.70 -17.02 -13.61
N VAL A 39 -15.50 -17.37 -13.17
CA VAL A 39 -14.25 -16.66 -13.48
C VAL A 39 -13.15 -17.69 -13.72
N HIS A 40 -12.07 -17.25 -14.33
CA HIS A 40 -10.82 -17.99 -14.37
C HIS A 40 -9.90 -17.46 -13.26
N ILE A 41 -9.33 -18.34 -12.44
CA ILE A 41 -8.33 -17.98 -11.43
C ILE A 41 -7.11 -18.87 -11.62
N TYR A 42 -5.95 -18.22 -11.66
CA TYR A 42 -4.66 -18.89 -11.53
C TYR A 42 -3.82 -18.28 -10.40
N ILE A 43 -3.09 -19.12 -9.68
CA ILE A 43 -2.26 -18.73 -8.53
C ILE A 43 -0.78 -18.81 -8.90
N GLU A 44 -0.08 -17.69 -8.77
CA GLU A 44 1.36 -17.57 -9.08
C GLU A 44 2.23 -17.89 -7.87
N ALA A 45 1.80 -17.47 -6.68
CA ALA A 45 2.56 -17.66 -5.45
C ALA A 45 1.63 -17.78 -4.24
N TYR A 46 2.11 -18.49 -3.23
CA TYR A 46 1.41 -18.71 -1.98
C TYR A 46 2.44 -18.77 -0.84
N PRO A 47 2.02 -18.68 0.44
CA PRO A 47 2.96 -18.63 1.54
C PRO A 47 3.81 -19.87 1.65
N LYS A 48 5.12 -19.67 1.78
CA LYS A 48 6.03 -20.76 2.15
C LYS A 48 5.84 -21.09 3.63
N MET A 49 5.56 -22.36 3.91
CA MET A 49 5.33 -22.88 5.26
C MET A 49 6.52 -23.74 5.73
N GLU A 50 6.91 -23.59 6.98
CA GLU A 50 7.89 -24.42 7.69
C GLU A 50 7.31 -24.81 9.06
N ASN A 51 7.26 -26.10 9.36
CA ASN A 51 6.65 -26.64 10.59
C ASN A 51 5.21 -26.14 10.85
N GLY A 52 4.40 -26.00 9.79
CA GLY A 52 3.03 -25.51 9.89
C GLY A 52 2.87 -24.01 10.07
N LYS A 53 3.96 -23.23 9.96
CA LYS A 53 3.97 -21.77 10.13
C LYS A 53 4.53 -21.07 8.90
N PRO A 54 4.07 -19.86 8.54
CA PRO A 54 4.66 -19.09 7.45
C PRO A 54 6.10 -18.73 7.78
N THR A 55 7.01 -18.91 6.83
CA THR A 55 8.39 -18.40 6.95
C THR A 55 8.37 -16.87 6.91
N SER A 56 9.37 -16.20 7.47
CA SER A 56 9.46 -14.73 7.49
C SER A 56 9.38 -14.08 6.11
N SER A 57 9.76 -14.77 5.03
CA SER A 57 9.66 -14.30 3.64
C SER A 57 8.40 -14.78 2.90
N GLY A 58 7.51 -15.52 3.56
CA GLY A 58 6.39 -16.23 2.96
C GLY A 58 5.05 -15.50 3.04
N GLY A 59 4.98 -14.25 3.48
CA GLY A 59 3.72 -13.60 3.84
C GLY A 59 2.82 -13.11 2.69
N MET A 60 2.63 -13.87 1.60
CA MET A 60 1.67 -13.48 0.55
C MET A 60 1.03 -14.62 -0.27
N ILE A 61 -0.14 -14.35 -0.84
CA ILE A 61 -0.74 -15.11 -1.96
C ILE A 61 -0.91 -14.16 -3.15
N ASN A 62 -0.33 -14.50 -4.31
CA ASN A 62 -0.56 -13.82 -5.59
C ASN A 62 -1.46 -14.67 -6.48
N PHE A 63 -2.51 -14.06 -7.03
CA PHE A 63 -3.42 -14.71 -7.94
C PHE A 63 -3.96 -13.73 -8.97
N HIS A 64 -4.32 -14.26 -10.12
CA HIS A 64 -4.99 -13.51 -11.16
C HIS A 64 -6.44 -13.93 -11.23
N ILE A 65 -7.29 -12.99 -11.58
CA ILE A 65 -8.70 -13.21 -11.86
C ILE A 65 -9.01 -12.67 -13.23
N GLU A 66 -9.61 -13.50 -14.08
CA GLU A 66 -9.90 -13.14 -15.46
C GLU A 66 -11.38 -13.42 -15.79
N PRO A 67 -12.01 -12.55 -16.61
CA PRO A 67 -13.31 -12.87 -17.18
C PRO A 67 -13.21 -14.10 -18.07
N ILE A 68 -14.27 -14.89 -18.08
CA ILE A 68 -14.46 -15.94 -19.08
C ILE A 68 -15.47 -15.49 -20.12
N SER A 69 -15.38 -16.04 -21.33
CA SER A 69 -16.21 -15.65 -22.48
C SER A 69 -17.72 -15.70 -22.25
N THR A 70 -18.18 -16.51 -21.29
CA THR A 70 -19.60 -16.65 -20.94
C THR A 70 -20.08 -15.67 -19.88
N THR A 71 -19.18 -14.93 -19.23
CA THR A 71 -19.53 -14.02 -18.13
C THR A 71 -19.98 -12.69 -18.69
N THR A 72 -21.25 -12.35 -18.44
CA THR A 72 -21.90 -11.13 -18.95
C THR A 72 -21.87 -9.97 -17.96
N LYS A 73 -21.52 -10.25 -16.70
CA LYS A 73 -21.36 -9.22 -15.66
C LYS A 73 -19.92 -8.72 -15.64
N THR A 74 -19.76 -7.44 -15.33
CA THR A 74 -18.46 -6.81 -15.13
C THR A 74 -17.99 -6.87 -13.67
N GLU A 75 -18.78 -7.43 -12.76
CA GLU A 75 -18.42 -7.49 -11.34
C GLU A 75 -18.81 -8.85 -10.75
N THR A 76 -18.00 -9.31 -9.80
CA THR A 76 -18.28 -10.49 -8.98
C THR A 76 -17.95 -10.23 -7.52
N GLN A 77 -18.76 -10.76 -6.61
CA GLN A 77 -18.38 -10.84 -5.20
C GLN A 77 -17.38 -11.97 -5.00
N ILE A 78 -16.19 -11.65 -4.48
CA ILE A 78 -15.17 -12.60 -4.06
C ILE A 78 -15.26 -12.82 -2.56
N SER A 79 -15.02 -14.06 -2.15
CA SER A 79 -14.97 -14.49 -0.76
C SER A 79 -13.73 -15.37 -0.55
N ILE A 80 -12.95 -15.09 0.49
CA ILE A 80 -11.71 -15.82 0.79
C ILE A 80 -11.76 -16.31 2.24
N THR A 81 -11.45 -17.58 2.46
CA THR A 81 -11.31 -18.22 3.78
C THR A 81 -9.99 -18.96 3.88
N GLY A 82 -9.52 -19.26 5.11
CA GLY A 82 -8.23 -19.91 5.33
C GLY A 82 -7.07 -18.91 5.33
N LEU A 83 -7.33 -17.64 5.63
CA LEU A 83 -6.30 -16.60 5.78
C LEU A 83 -5.60 -16.68 7.13
N GLU A 84 -6.13 -17.47 8.06
CA GLU A 84 -5.56 -17.78 9.37
C GLU A 84 -4.16 -18.40 9.26
N ILE A 85 -3.84 -19.00 8.12
CA ILE A 85 -2.51 -19.60 7.87
C ILE A 85 -1.37 -18.56 7.96
N PHE A 86 -1.69 -17.27 7.87
CA PHE A 86 -0.72 -16.19 8.03
C PHE A 86 -0.45 -15.84 9.50
N TRP A 87 -1.24 -16.36 10.45
CA TRP A 87 -1.20 -15.93 11.84
C TRP A 87 -0.34 -16.85 12.71
N PRO A 88 0.75 -16.34 13.32
CA PRO A 88 1.54 -17.12 14.26
C PRO A 88 0.76 -17.36 15.56
N GLU A 89 0.63 -18.62 15.97
CA GLU A 89 0.10 -19.04 17.29
C GLU A 89 -1.19 -18.35 17.77
N GLY A 90 -2.09 -18.02 16.84
CA GLY A 90 -3.46 -17.57 17.14
C GLY A 90 -3.68 -16.07 17.24
N ASP A 91 -2.64 -15.24 17.11
CA ASP A 91 -2.81 -13.78 17.07
C ASP A 91 -2.99 -13.29 15.62
N PRO A 92 -4.12 -12.63 15.31
CA PRO A 92 -4.33 -12.05 13.99
C PRO A 92 -3.29 -10.98 13.67
N ILE A 93 -2.55 -11.16 12.58
CA ILE A 93 -1.75 -10.09 11.99
C ILE A 93 -2.52 -9.37 10.88
N PRO A 94 -2.32 -8.05 10.71
CA PRO A 94 -2.95 -7.30 9.63
C PRO A 94 -2.62 -7.90 8.26
N LEU A 95 -3.64 -7.95 7.40
CA LEU A 95 -3.51 -8.38 6.02
C LEU A 95 -3.95 -7.25 5.10
N TYR A 96 -3.34 -7.18 3.92
CA TYR A 96 -3.56 -6.11 2.94
C TYR A 96 -3.81 -6.72 1.58
N LEU A 97 -4.92 -6.34 0.94
CA LEU A 97 -5.27 -6.69 -0.43
C LEU A 97 -4.74 -5.62 -1.37
N TYR A 98 -4.04 -6.05 -2.41
CA TYR A 98 -3.51 -5.20 -3.46
C TYR A 98 -4.04 -5.61 -4.82
N GLN A 99 -4.08 -4.65 -5.73
CA GLN A 99 -4.40 -4.84 -7.13
C GLN A 99 -3.43 -4.01 -7.98
N GLU A 100 -2.84 -4.60 -9.01
CA GLU A 100 -1.95 -3.92 -9.97
C GLU A 100 -0.82 -3.05 -9.37
N GLY A 101 -0.23 -3.43 -8.24
CA GLY A 101 0.78 -2.57 -7.58
C GLY A 101 0.29 -1.88 -6.32
N TYR A 102 -1.02 -1.70 -6.18
CA TYR A 102 -1.58 -0.68 -5.30
C TYR A 102 -2.48 -1.27 -4.23
N LEU A 103 -2.43 -0.66 -3.04
CA LEU A 103 -3.29 -1.07 -1.94
C LEU A 103 -4.74 -0.84 -2.33
N LYS A 104 -5.51 -1.93 -2.34
CA LYS A 104 -6.94 -1.93 -2.61
C LYS A 104 -7.74 -1.86 -1.32
N ALA A 105 -7.37 -2.65 -0.31
CA ALA A 105 -8.07 -2.68 0.97
C ALA A 105 -7.22 -3.26 2.11
N GLU A 106 -7.52 -2.85 3.34
CA GLU A 106 -7.15 -3.61 4.53
C GLU A 106 -8.11 -4.80 4.68
N VAL A 107 -7.55 -6.00 4.82
CA VAL A 107 -8.31 -7.24 4.92
C VAL A 107 -8.80 -7.41 6.35
N LYS A 108 -10.12 -7.39 6.53
CA LYS A 108 -10.80 -7.61 7.81
C LYS A 108 -11.65 -8.87 7.68
N VAL A 109 -11.15 -9.99 8.20
CA VAL A 109 -11.95 -11.22 8.23
C VAL A 109 -13.07 -11.10 9.27
N ASN A 110 -14.21 -11.72 9.00
CA ASN A 110 -15.33 -11.80 9.94
C ASN A 110 -15.07 -12.88 11.01
N SER A 111 -16.04 -13.11 11.89
CA SER A 111 -15.97 -14.15 12.94
C SER A 111 -15.86 -15.59 12.42
N GLU A 112 -16.07 -15.82 11.12
CA GLU A 112 -15.95 -17.11 10.45
C GLU A 112 -14.62 -17.27 9.70
N GLY A 113 -13.70 -16.31 9.82
CA GLY A 113 -12.43 -16.33 9.09
C GLY A 113 -12.55 -15.95 7.61
N LYS A 114 -13.66 -15.32 7.24
CA LYS A 114 -14.00 -14.97 5.86
C LYS A 114 -13.77 -13.49 5.59
N TYR A 115 -13.05 -13.18 4.52
CA TYR A 115 -12.98 -11.85 3.91
C TYR A 115 -13.79 -11.81 2.61
N SER A 116 -14.47 -10.71 2.31
CA SER A 116 -15.26 -10.58 1.09
C SER A 116 -15.19 -9.17 0.52
N PHE A 117 -15.15 -9.07 -0.80
CA PHE A 117 -15.06 -7.80 -1.52
C PHE A 117 -15.66 -7.95 -2.91
N ASN A 118 -16.04 -6.82 -3.51
CA ASN A 118 -16.43 -6.80 -4.91
C ASN A 118 -15.17 -6.66 -5.79
N GLN A 119 -15.14 -7.44 -6.85
CA GLN A 119 -14.05 -7.46 -7.82
C GLN A 119 -14.61 -7.12 -9.20
N ASP A 120 -14.02 -6.11 -9.83
CA ASP A 120 -14.20 -5.88 -11.26
C ASP A 120 -13.61 -7.07 -12.02
N ILE A 121 -14.35 -7.55 -13.00
CA ILE A 121 -13.97 -8.63 -13.91
C ILE A 121 -14.26 -8.23 -15.35
N SER A 122 -14.32 -6.93 -15.65
CA SER A 122 -14.41 -6.43 -17.02
C SER A 122 -13.14 -6.71 -17.83
N GLU A 123 -12.01 -6.87 -17.13
CA GLU A 123 -10.69 -7.20 -17.66
C GLU A 123 -9.94 -8.12 -16.66
N PRO A 124 -8.83 -8.76 -17.08
CA PRO A 124 -7.92 -9.45 -16.18
C PRO A 124 -7.37 -8.52 -15.10
N HIS A 125 -7.29 -9.02 -13.86
CA HIS A 125 -6.66 -8.30 -12.74
C HIS A 125 -5.71 -9.21 -11.97
N HIS A 126 -4.56 -8.67 -11.60
CA HIS A 126 -3.60 -9.24 -10.69
C HIS A 126 -3.87 -8.77 -9.26
N LEU A 127 -4.07 -9.73 -8.35
CA LEU A 127 -4.40 -9.50 -6.95
C LEU A 127 -3.41 -10.21 -6.03
N TRP A 128 -3.10 -9.60 -4.91
CA TRP A 128 -2.41 -10.31 -3.84
C TRP A 128 -2.83 -9.89 -2.45
N ILE A 129 -2.73 -10.84 -1.52
CA ILE A 129 -2.91 -10.59 -0.10
C ILE A 129 -1.54 -10.74 0.55
N SER A 130 -1.13 -9.75 1.33
CA SER A 130 0.14 -9.79 2.06
C SER A 130 -0.01 -9.40 3.53
N THR A 131 0.88 -9.95 4.35
CA THR A 131 1.10 -9.59 5.75
C THR A 131 1.88 -8.29 5.91
N GLU A 132 2.53 -7.81 4.85
CA GLU A 132 3.32 -6.60 4.87
C GLU A 132 2.56 -5.45 4.20
N LYS A 133 2.55 -4.30 4.87
CA LYS A 133 2.03 -3.06 4.28
C LYS A 133 3.08 -2.50 3.34
N SER A 134 2.76 -2.39 2.05
CA SER A 134 3.65 -1.77 1.07
C SER A 134 3.70 -0.27 1.26
N THR A 135 4.70 0.35 0.65
CA THR A 135 4.74 1.81 0.46
C THR A 135 3.46 2.29 -0.21
N LEU A 136 2.89 3.39 0.30
CA LEU A 136 1.80 4.09 -0.38
C LEU A 136 2.38 5.00 -1.45
N TYR A 137 1.90 4.86 -2.67
CA TYR A 137 2.24 5.75 -3.76
C TYR A 137 1.11 6.76 -3.98
N ILE A 138 1.47 8.01 -4.27
CA ILE A 138 0.52 9.05 -4.68
C ILE A 138 0.95 9.59 -6.03
N GLY A 139 0.06 9.48 -7.01
CA GLY A 139 0.27 10.00 -8.34
C GLY A 139 -0.92 9.73 -9.26
N ILE A 140 -0.84 10.27 -10.48
CA ILE A 140 -1.93 10.20 -11.46
C ILE A 140 -2.29 8.74 -11.73
N GLY A 141 -3.58 8.41 -11.58
CA GLY A 141 -4.08 7.06 -11.84
C GLY A 141 -3.72 6.03 -10.76
N VAL A 142 -3.11 6.43 -9.65
CA VAL A 142 -2.85 5.52 -8.52
C VAL A 142 -4.09 5.46 -7.62
N PRO A 143 -4.77 4.30 -7.51
CA PRO A 143 -5.90 4.15 -6.60
C PRO A 143 -5.41 3.85 -5.17
N SER A 144 -6.16 4.30 -4.18
CA SER A 144 -5.95 3.91 -2.79
C SER A 144 -7.23 4.08 -1.97
N PRO A 145 -7.47 3.22 -0.97
CA PRO A 145 -8.56 3.44 -0.01
C PRO A 145 -8.30 4.63 0.94
N TYR A 146 -7.09 5.21 0.96
CA TYR A 146 -6.69 6.21 1.96
C TYR A 146 -6.96 7.66 1.58
N TYR A 147 -7.29 7.93 0.32
CA TYR A 147 -7.59 9.27 -0.15
C TYR A 147 -8.71 9.26 -1.20
N ASP A 148 -9.33 10.41 -1.38
CA ASP A 148 -10.17 10.72 -2.53
C ASP A 148 -9.36 11.60 -3.51
N TYR A 149 -9.58 11.43 -4.81
CA TYR A 149 -8.91 12.20 -5.86
C TYR A 149 -9.89 13.09 -6.61
N ASP A 150 -9.61 14.40 -6.62
CA ASP A 150 -10.29 15.39 -7.44
C ASP A 150 -9.46 15.66 -8.72
N PRO A 151 -9.92 15.25 -9.91
CA PRO A 151 -9.19 15.44 -11.16
C PRO A 151 -9.16 16.89 -11.66
N GLU A 152 -10.11 17.74 -11.26
CA GLU A 152 -10.16 19.13 -11.72
C GLU A 152 -9.03 19.93 -11.07
N THR A 153 -8.79 19.69 -9.79
CA THR A 153 -7.77 20.38 -9.01
C THR A 153 -6.49 19.56 -8.83
N ARG A 154 -6.50 18.28 -9.24
CA ARG A 154 -5.44 17.28 -9.01
C ARG A 154 -5.12 17.13 -7.52
N THR A 155 -6.17 17.14 -6.70
CA THR A 155 -6.06 17.07 -5.25
C THR A 155 -6.32 15.66 -4.74
N TYR A 156 -5.38 15.14 -3.96
CA TYR A 156 -5.48 13.93 -3.16
C TYR A 156 -5.81 14.33 -1.73
N THR A 157 -7.05 14.09 -1.32
CA THR A 157 -7.55 14.44 0.03
C THR A 157 -7.55 13.18 0.88
N PHE A 158 -6.71 13.15 1.91
CA PHE A 158 -6.66 12.03 2.85
C PHE A 158 -7.94 11.93 3.69
N LYS A 159 -8.33 10.69 3.99
CA LYS A 159 -9.53 10.36 4.78
C LYS A 159 -9.29 9.35 5.88
N VAL A 160 -8.04 8.93 6.08
CA VAL A 160 -7.65 7.97 7.11
C VAL A 160 -6.62 8.59 8.04
N ASP A 161 -6.96 8.58 9.33
CA ASP A 161 -6.12 9.09 10.39
C ASP A 161 -5.17 8.01 10.92
N ASN A 162 -4.06 8.44 11.53
CA ASN A 162 -3.00 7.59 12.06
C ASN A 162 -2.38 6.65 11.01
N TYR A 163 -2.27 7.10 9.76
CA TYR A 163 -1.57 6.33 8.73
C TYR A 163 -0.12 6.10 9.14
N THR A 164 0.32 4.84 9.09
CA THR A 164 1.71 4.44 9.31
C THR A 164 2.36 4.00 8.01
N GLY A 165 3.63 4.36 7.86
CA GLY A 165 4.47 4.01 6.70
C GLY A 165 4.95 5.22 5.89
N THR A 166 5.72 4.92 4.85
CA THR A 166 6.21 5.93 3.90
C THR A 166 5.22 6.16 2.76
N ILE A 167 5.08 7.42 2.38
CA ILE A 167 4.31 7.90 1.25
C ILE A 167 5.29 8.41 0.20
N VAL A 168 5.31 7.77 -0.96
CA VAL A 168 6.17 8.17 -2.09
C VAL A 168 5.32 8.92 -3.10
N VAL A 169 5.71 10.15 -3.39
CA VAL A 169 5.07 10.98 -4.39
C VAL A 169 5.70 10.70 -5.75
N VAL A 170 4.87 10.25 -6.69
CA VAL A 170 5.32 9.82 -8.02
C VAL A 170 4.81 10.69 -9.16
N ALA A 171 4.08 11.77 -8.87
CA ALA A 171 3.60 12.72 -9.87
C ALA A 171 3.96 14.18 -9.52
N ASP A 172 4.15 14.98 -10.55
CA ASP A 172 4.30 16.44 -10.47
C ASP A 172 2.93 17.12 -10.56
N HIS A 173 2.87 18.40 -10.19
CA HIS A 173 1.66 19.23 -10.35
C HIS A 173 0.41 18.64 -9.66
N ILE A 174 0.58 18.16 -8.44
CA ILE A 174 -0.51 17.62 -7.62
C ILE A 174 -0.60 18.35 -6.28
N ILE A 175 -1.76 18.26 -5.66
CA ILE A 175 -2.00 18.73 -4.30
C ILE A 175 -2.24 17.50 -3.42
N ILE A 176 -1.53 17.39 -2.32
CA ILE A 176 -1.75 16.42 -1.26
C ILE A 176 -2.31 17.21 -0.08
N ASP A 177 -3.60 17.04 0.17
CA ASP A 177 -4.30 17.60 1.32
C ASP A 177 -4.45 16.52 2.38
N GLY A 178 -3.69 16.65 3.47
CA GLY A 178 -3.79 15.78 4.62
C GLY A 178 -5.14 15.87 5.32
N ASN A 179 -5.95 16.91 5.06
CA ASN A 179 -7.29 17.08 5.61
C ASN A 179 -7.33 16.97 7.16
N GLY A 180 -6.25 17.38 7.82
CA GLY A 180 -6.08 17.27 9.27
C GLY A 180 -5.69 15.88 9.78
N CYS A 181 -5.51 14.89 8.91
CA CYS A 181 -5.06 13.54 9.30
C CYS A 181 -3.65 13.55 9.89
N ILE A 182 -3.42 12.59 10.78
CA ILE A 182 -2.16 12.33 11.46
C ILE A 182 -1.43 11.18 10.77
N PHE A 183 -0.15 11.38 10.50
CA PHE A 183 0.78 10.43 9.91
C PHE A 183 1.84 10.09 10.97
N LYS A 184 2.02 8.79 11.26
CA LYS A 184 2.85 8.31 12.37
C LYS A 184 3.94 7.34 11.91
N GLY A 185 5.16 7.64 12.32
CA GLY A 185 6.33 7.12 11.65
C GLY A 185 6.89 5.76 12.04
N PRO A 186 6.80 5.17 13.24
CA PRO A 186 7.95 4.95 14.14
C PRO A 186 9.42 4.99 13.59
N ASN A 187 9.72 5.06 12.28
CA ASN A 187 11.02 5.25 11.62
C ASN A 187 10.79 5.66 10.13
N GLY A 188 11.84 5.99 9.38
CA GLY A 188 11.74 6.20 7.92
C GLY A 188 11.22 7.58 7.50
N ILE A 189 10.65 7.68 6.29
CA ILE A 189 10.21 8.95 5.70
C ILE A 189 8.68 9.04 5.70
N GLY A 190 8.09 10.18 6.06
CA GLY A 190 6.66 10.45 5.94
C GLY A 190 6.26 10.66 4.48
N PHE A 191 6.55 11.83 3.93
CA PHE A 191 6.43 12.13 2.51
C PHE A 191 7.80 12.18 1.83
N TYR A 192 7.98 11.38 0.78
CA TYR A 192 9.20 11.37 -0.03
C TYR A 192 8.94 11.85 -1.44
N LEU A 193 9.60 12.95 -1.82
CA LEU A 193 9.63 13.53 -3.15
C LEU A 193 11.02 13.34 -3.73
N TYR A 194 11.11 12.57 -4.82
CA TYR A 194 12.34 12.33 -5.55
C TYR A 194 12.19 12.83 -7.00
N ASN A 195 12.94 13.88 -7.35
CA ASN A 195 12.82 14.54 -8.66
C ASN A 195 11.35 14.87 -8.97
N LYS A 196 10.69 15.56 -8.04
CA LYS A 196 9.28 15.96 -8.15
C LYS A 196 9.14 17.47 -8.03
N ASP A 197 8.36 18.03 -8.94
CA ASP A 197 8.13 19.46 -9.04
C ASP A 197 6.65 19.82 -8.88
N TYR A 198 6.41 21.04 -8.40
CA TYR A 198 5.06 21.61 -8.29
C TYR A 198 4.08 20.78 -7.45
N VAL A 199 4.58 20.05 -6.45
CA VAL A 199 3.77 19.32 -5.47
C VAL A 199 3.43 20.27 -4.32
N THR A 200 2.15 20.31 -3.93
CA THR A 200 1.73 20.95 -2.69
C THR A 200 1.44 19.90 -1.62
N ILE A 201 2.03 19.99 -0.43
CA ILE A 201 1.66 19.19 0.75
C ILE A 201 1.12 20.14 1.82
N LYS A 202 -0.13 19.92 2.25
CA LYS A 202 -0.80 20.77 3.24
C LYS A 202 -1.69 20.02 4.21
N ASN A 203 -1.98 20.65 5.35
CA ASN A 203 -2.94 20.17 6.35
C ASN A 203 -2.63 18.78 6.91
N CYS A 204 -1.35 18.40 7.00
CA CYS A 204 -0.91 17.13 7.60
C CYS A 204 -0.40 17.35 9.02
N THR A 205 -0.64 16.38 9.91
CA THR A 205 0.13 16.25 11.17
C THR A 205 1.14 15.11 11.03
N LEU A 206 2.45 15.39 11.13
CA LEU A 206 3.52 14.40 10.94
C LEU A 206 4.36 14.20 12.21
N THR A 207 4.45 12.97 12.70
CA THR A 207 5.19 12.65 13.92
C THR A 207 5.87 11.28 13.93
N ASN A 208 6.95 11.14 14.70
CA ASN A 208 7.73 9.92 14.90
C ASN A 208 8.40 9.34 13.63
N TYR A 209 8.76 10.19 12.67
CA TYR A 209 9.56 9.81 11.50
C TYR A 209 11.05 10.14 11.69
N ASN A 210 11.91 9.46 10.90
CA ASN A 210 13.28 9.93 10.73
C ASN A 210 13.30 11.23 9.92
N ILE A 211 12.47 11.31 8.86
CA ILE A 211 12.27 12.54 8.09
C ILE A 211 10.78 12.68 7.82
N ALA A 212 10.11 13.68 8.36
CA ALA A 212 8.67 13.85 8.13
C ALA A 212 8.37 14.20 6.66
N ILE A 213 9.06 15.19 6.08
CA ILE A 213 8.93 15.54 4.66
C ILE A 213 10.31 15.68 4.04
N CYS A 214 10.58 14.92 2.97
CA CYS A 214 11.88 14.84 2.31
C CYS A 214 11.76 15.24 0.83
N LEU A 215 12.50 16.28 0.42
CA LEU A 215 12.59 16.79 -0.95
C LEU A 215 14.01 16.54 -1.48
N GLY A 216 14.18 15.49 -2.27
CA GLY A 216 15.47 15.05 -2.78
C GLY A 216 15.59 15.17 -4.30
N HIS A 217 16.84 15.33 -4.75
CA HIS A 217 17.24 15.19 -6.15
C HIS A 217 16.44 16.08 -7.10
N PHE A 218 16.79 17.35 -7.18
CA PHE A 218 16.13 18.32 -8.07
C PHE A 218 14.62 18.44 -7.85
N SER A 219 14.13 18.24 -6.62
CA SER A 219 12.72 18.47 -6.31
C SER A 219 12.48 19.96 -6.10
N ASN A 220 12.01 20.65 -7.13
CA ASN A 220 11.92 22.10 -7.21
C ASN A 220 10.48 22.61 -7.18
N TYR A 221 10.31 23.89 -6.86
CA TYR A 221 9.00 24.59 -6.95
C TYR A 221 7.87 23.94 -6.14
N ASN A 222 8.19 23.14 -5.12
CA ASN A 222 7.20 22.51 -4.25
C ASN A 222 6.73 23.49 -3.16
N LEU A 223 5.52 23.27 -2.68
CA LEU A 223 4.88 24.07 -1.64
C LEU A 223 4.52 23.19 -0.44
N ILE A 224 5.23 23.37 0.67
CA ILE A 224 4.91 22.73 1.95
C ILE A 224 4.28 23.78 2.84
N LYS A 225 2.99 23.65 3.17
CA LYS A 225 2.29 24.69 3.93
C LYS A 225 1.26 24.15 4.92
N GLU A 226 1.01 24.90 5.99
CA GLU A 226 -0.12 24.63 6.90
C GLU A 226 -0.07 23.20 7.49
N ASN A 227 1.13 22.64 7.71
CA ASN A 227 1.33 21.35 8.36
C ASN A 227 1.79 21.53 9.81
N THR A 228 1.48 20.55 10.66
CA THR A 228 2.01 20.43 12.02
C THR A 228 3.03 19.29 12.04
N ILE A 229 4.31 19.59 12.27
CA ILE A 229 5.42 18.65 12.14
C ILE A 229 6.19 18.59 13.45
N HIS A 230 6.06 17.48 14.19
CA HIS A 230 6.66 17.38 15.52
C HIS A 230 7.11 15.99 15.93
N GLY A 231 8.12 15.90 16.81
CA GLY A 231 8.60 14.62 17.34
C GLY A 231 9.31 13.75 16.29
N ASN A 232 9.93 14.36 15.28
CA ASN A 232 10.71 13.67 14.25
C ASN A 232 12.21 13.91 14.45
N TYR A 233 13.05 13.08 13.82
CA TYR A 233 14.48 13.39 13.78
C TYR A 233 14.72 14.63 12.89
N GLU A 234 14.25 14.60 11.65
CA GLU A 234 14.16 15.77 10.76
C GLU A 234 12.70 16.08 10.45
N GLY A 235 12.29 17.34 10.61
CA GLY A 235 10.94 17.79 10.23
C GLY A 235 10.81 17.90 8.70
N ILE A 236 11.51 18.85 8.10
CA ILE A 236 11.56 19.04 6.64
C ILE A 236 13.02 19.01 6.19
N TYR A 237 13.35 18.14 5.23
CA TYR A 237 14.71 17.99 4.70
C TYR A 237 14.78 18.21 3.19
N LEU A 238 15.67 19.09 2.75
CA LEU A 238 15.94 19.40 1.34
C LEU A 238 17.41 19.09 1.01
N TYR A 239 17.65 18.30 -0.03
CA TYR A 239 19.01 17.91 -0.47
C TYR A 239 19.11 17.66 -1.97
N TYR A 240 20.35 17.64 -2.48
CA TYR A 240 20.70 17.46 -3.91
C TYR A 240 19.94 18.41 -4.85
N GLU A 241 20.23 19.70 -4.73
CA GLU A 241 19.77 20.74 -5.68
C GLU A 241 18.25 20.96 -5.71
N SER A 242 17.51 20.51 -4.69
CA SER A 242 16.10 20.81 -4.46
C SER A 242 15.88 22.29 -4.10
N SER A 243 15.62 23.10 -5.11
CA SER A 243 15.65 24.56 -5.07
C SER A 243 14.27 25.19 -5.32
N LEU A 244 14.13 26.48 -5.02
CA LEU A 244 12.91 27.26 -5.32
C LEU A 244 11.64 26.74 -4.64
N ASN A 245 11.76 26.00 -3.54
CA ASN A 245 10.64 25.51 -2.76
C ASN A 245 10.16 26.56 -1.75
N ARG A 246 8.89 26.45 -1.35
CA ARG A 246 8.23 27.35 -0.39
C ARG A 246 7.73 26.54 0.80
N ILE A 247 8.19 26.87 1.99
CA ILE A 247 7.87 26.20 3.25
C ILE A 247 7.18 27.23 4.16
N ILE A 248 5.85 27.41 4.02
CA ILE A 248 5.16 28.58 4.58
C ILE A 248 4.07 28.17 5.57
N GLY A 249 4.07 28.78 6.76
CA GLY A 249 2.97 28.62 7.72
C GLY A 249 2.85 27.21 8.31
N ASN A 250 3.96 26.47 8.39
CA ASN A 250 4.01 25.18 9.08
C ASN A 250 4.37 25.40 10.56
N GLU A 251 3.75 24.64 11.46
CA GLU A 251 4.16 24.54 12.86
C GLU A 251 5.20 23.42 12.99
N VAL A 252 6.46 23.79 13.20
CA VAL A 252 7.58 22.83 13.29
C VAL A 252 8.18 22.89 14.69
N SER A 253 7.91 21.88 15.52
CA SER A 253 8.27 21.87 16.94
C SER A 253 8.79 20.51 17.40
N SER A 254 9.63 20.45 18.43
CA SER A 254 10.07 19.18 19.05
C SER A 254 10.68 18.16 18.08
N ASN A 255 11.31 18.61 17.00
CA ASN A 255 12.12 17.77 16.11
C ASN A 255 13.61 17.94 16.47
N GLN A 256 14.46 16.94 16.23
CA GLN A 256 15.91 17.12 16.44
C GLN A 256 16.49 18.19 15.49
N TYR A 257 16.02 18.19 14.24
CA TYR A 257 16.21 19.25 13.26
C TYR A 257 14.84 19.66 12.72
N GLY A 258 14.48 20.94 12.86
CA GLY A 258 13.17 21.44 12.40
C GLY A 258 13.08 21.46 10.88
N ILE A 259 13.84 22.35 10.24
CA ILE A 259 13.97 22.44 8.78
C ILE A 259 15.47 22.41 8.46
N TYR A 260 15.90 21.43 7.68
CA TYR A 260 17.28 21.27 7.25
C TYR A 260 17.38 21.40 5.73
N ILE A 261 18.15 22.37 5.26
CA ILE A 261 18.34 22.68 3.84
C ILE A 261 19.84 22.55 3.53
N TYR A 262 20.18 21.62 2.65
CA TYR A 262 21.56 21.42 2.22
C TYR A 262 22.06 22.61 1.39
N HIS A 263 23.37 22.90 1.43
CA HIS A 263 23.94 24.12 0.81
C HIS A 263 23.74 24.21 -0.71
N SER A 264 23.48 23.09 -1.39
CA SER A 264 23.18 23.04 -2.82
C SER A 264 21.72 23.36 -3.16
N CYS A 265 20.85 23.51 -2.17
CA CYS A 265 19.41 23.76 -2.33
C CYS A 265 19.15 25.27 -2.25
N LEU A 266 19.11 25.94 -3.40
CA LEU A 266 19.12 27.40 -3.49
C LEU A 266 17.71 28.00 -3.57
N TYR A 267 17.59 29.27 -3.19
CA TYR A 267 16.37 30.08 -3.37
C TYR A 267 15.10 29.50 -2.72
N ASN A 268 15.26 28.68 -1.68
CA ASN A 268 14.15 28.19 -0.88
C ASN A 268 13.67 29.29 0.09
N ARG A 269 12.35 29.41 0.25
CA ARG A 269 11.72 30.41 1.14
C ARG A 269 11.01 29.72 2.30
N ILE A 270 11.39 30.09 3.52
CA ILE A 270 10.77 29.66 4.78
C ILE A 270 9.97 30.84 5.35
#